data_AF-A0ABD5LYG3-F1
#
_entry.id   AF-A0ABD5LYG3-F1
#
_cell.length_a   1.000
_cell.length_b   1.000
_cell.length_c   1.000
_cell.angle_alpha   90.00
_cell.angle_beta   90.00
_cell.angle_gamma   90.00
#
_symmetry.space_group_name_H-M   'P 1'
#
loop_
_entity.id
_entity.type
_entity.pdbx_description
1 polymer ?
#
loop_
_entity_poly.entity_id
_entity_poly.type
_entity_poly.pdbx_seq_one_letter_code
_entity_poly.pdbx_strand_id
1 'polypeptide(L)'
;MVSVEPNSIYRWVKRAGERRYAATGDEGWTYFDVHDLRRTWGGHLLWDCGVLPAVVMSFGGWEDWETFRDHYLGEMSPAAAEREREKISYISGSSKSETDSGPVFEPTVQTQSPY
;
A
#
# COMPACT_ATOMS: atom_id res chain seq x y z
N MET A 1 11.00 13.12 -16.07
CA MET A 1 11.01 11.66 -16.28
C MET A 1 12.42 11.28 -16.73
N VAL A 2 13.15 10.45 -15.99
CA VAL A 2 14.49 10.01 -16.41
C VAL A 2 14.29 8.97 -17.49
N SER A 3 14.68 9.27 -18.73
CA SER A 3 14.65 8.32 -19.84
C SER A 3 16.00 7.64 -19.93
N VAL A 4 16.04 6.36 -19.59
CA VAL A 4 17.21 5.48 -19.77
C VAL A 4 16.73 4.20 -20.42
N GLU A 5 17.58 3.60 -21.23
CA GLU A 5 17.31 2.31 -21.82
C GLU A 5 17.20 1.26 -20.69
N PRO A 6 16.19 0.36 -20.69
CA PRO A 6 15.92 -0.54 -19.58
C PRO A 6 17.14 -1.35 -19.11
N ASN A 7 17.97 -1.88 -20.02
CA ASN A 7 19.17 -2.63 -19.66
C ASN A 7 20.20 -1.79 -18.87
N SER A 8 20.17 -0.46 -19.00
CA SER A 8 21.01 0.43 -18.20
C SER A 8 20.70 0.33 -16.72
N ILE A 9 19.42 0.23 -16.34
CA ILE A 9 18.99 0.06 -14.95
C ILE A 9 19.46 -1.29 -14.40
N TYR A 10 19.22 -2.38 -15.14
CA TYR A 10 19.68 -3.72 -14.75
C TYR A 10 21.19 -3.76 -14.51
N ARG A 11 21.97 -3.15 -15.42
CA ARG A 11 23.43 -3.07 -15.29
C ARG A 11 23.87 -2.26 -14.06
N TRP A 12 23.19 -1.15 -13.77
CA TRP A 12 23.51 -0.34 -12.60
C TRP A 12 23.22 -1.06 -11.29
N VAL A 13 22.07 -1.73 -11.20
CA VAL A 13 21.68 -2.51 -10.02
C VAL A 13 22.61 -3.68 -9.82
N LYS A 14 22.93 -4.43 -10.87
CA LYS A 14 23.92 -5.52 -10.81
C LYS A 14 25.27 -5.04 -10.28
N ARG A 15 25.80 -3.94 -10.83
CA ARG A 15 27.06 -3.35 -10.34
C ARG A 15 26.95 -2.89 -8.90
N ALA A 16 25.79 -2.42 -8.45
CA ALA A 16 25.59 -2.06 -7.04
C ALA A 16 25.65 -3.29 -6.13
N GLY A 17 25.02 -4.40 -6.53
CA GLY A 17 25.12 -5.70 -5.85
C GLY A 17 26.57 -6.19 -5.78
N GLU A 18 27.27 -6.23 -6.91
CA GLU A 18 28.70 -6.64 -6.99
C GLU A 18 29.59 -5.80 -6.05
N ARG A 19 29.39 -4.48 -5.99
CA ARG A 19 30.13 -3.61 -5.06
C ARG A 19 29.83 -3.93 -3.60
N ARG A 20 28.57 -4.24 -3.26
CA ARG A 20 28.19 -4.61 -1.90
C ARG A 20 28.72 -5.98 -1.51
N TYR A 21 28.69 -6.95 -2.42
CA TYR A 21 29.34 -8.24 -2.22
C TYR A 21 30.83 -8.07 -1.92
N ALA A 22 31.55 -7.31 -2.76
CA ALA A 22 32.99 -7.07 -2.57
C ALA A 22 33.31 -6.39 -1.23
N ALA A 23 32.43 -5.54 -0.72
CA ALA A 23 32.64 -4.82 0.54
C ALA A 23 32.25 -5.63 1.79
N THR A 24 31.29 -6.55 1.69
CA THR A 24 30.69 -7.23 2.86
C THR A 24 30.98 -8.73 2.91
N GLY A 25 31.28 -9.37 1.78
CA GLY A 25 31.41 -10.82 1.66
C GLY A 25 30.09 -11.58 1.73
N ASP A 26 28.94 -10.89 1.79
CA ASP A 26 27.63 -11.52 1.91
C ASP A 26 27.10 -11.98 0.54
N GLU A 27 27.05 -13.30 0.34
CA GLU A 27 26.56 -13.96 -0.89
C GLU A 27 25.14 -13.53 -1.28
N GLY A 28 24.33 -13.02 -0.35
CA GLY A 28 23.01 -12.46 -0.63
C GLY A 28 23.03 -11.38 -1.72
N TRP A 29 24.10 -10.58 -1.79
CA TRP A 29 24.27 -9.54 -2.81
C TRP A 29 24.47 -10.09 -4.22
N THR A 30 24.78 -11.38 -4.38
CA THR A 30 24.89 -12.03 -5.70
C THR A 30 23.53 -12.37 -6.31
N TYR A 31 22.49 -12.46 -5.48
CA TYR A 31 21.10 -12.70 -5.90
C TYR A 31 20.30 -11.40 -6.07
N PHE A 32 20.85 -10.27 -5.59
CA PHE A 32 20.16 -8.98 -5.58
C PHE A 32 19.90 -8.44 -6.99
N ASP A 33 18.62 -8.12 -7.26
CA ASP A 33 18.21 -7.58 -8.56
C ASP A 33 17.20 -6.41 -8.46
N VAL A 34 16.71 -5.97 -9.63
CA VAL A 34 15.73 -4.88 -9.74
C VAL A 34 14.38 -5.24 -9.11
N HIS A 35 14.01 -6.52 -9.08
CA HIS A 35 12.78 -6.98 -8.46
C HIS A 35 12.85 -6.81 -6.95
N ASP A 36 14.00 -7.05 -6.33
CA ASP A 36 14.19 -6.86 -4.88
C ASP A 36 14.05 -5.40 -4.47
N LEU A 37 14.56 -4.47 -5.29
CA LEU A 37 14.35 -3.03 -5.11
C LEU A 37 12.86 -2.68 -5.16
N ARG A 38 12.15 -3.20 -6.16
CA ARG A 38 10.70 -2.97 -6.31
C ARG A 38 9.91 -3.56 -5.13
N ARG A 39 10.29 -4.75 -4.65
CA ARG A 39 9.67 -5.39 -3.48
C ARG A 39 9.90 -4.58 -2.21
N THR A 40 11.13 -4.14 -1.98
CA THR A 40 11.50 -3.34 -0.81
C THR A 40 10.77 -2.00 -0.81
N TRP A 41 10.70 -1.33 -1.96
CA TRP A 41 9.96 -0.08 -2.11
C TRP A 41 8.46 -0.25 -1.86
N GLY A 42 7.84 -1.29 -2.43
CA GLY A 42 6.42 -1.58 -2.21
C GLY A 42 6.11 -1.89 -0.74
N GLY A 43 6.94 -2.73 -0.11
CA GLY A 43 6.82 -3.07 1.31
C GLY A 43 6.94 -1.84 2.22
N HIS A 44 7.92 -0.96 1.97
CA HIS A 44 8.11 0.28 2.73
C HIS A 44 6.86 1.18 2.66
N LEU A 45 6.29 1.37 1.47
CA LEU A 45 5.08 2.19 1.33
C LEU A 45 3.88 1.60 2.09
N LEU A 46 3.73 0.27 2.07
CA LEU A 46 2.64 -0.41 2.77
C LEU A 46 2.83 -0.38 4.30
N TRP A 47 3.98 -0.84 4.77
CA TRP A 47 4.18 -1.18 6.18
C TRP A 47 4.69 -0.01 7.02
N ASP A 48 5.46 0.91 6.42
CA ASP A 48 6.05 2.04 7.13
C ASP A 48 5.30 3.35 6.85
N CYS A 49 4.88 3.57 5.60
CA CYS A 49 4.18 4.80 5.22
C CYS A 49 2.64 4.69 5.30
N GLY A 50 2.08 3.49 5.44
CA GLY A 50 0.62 3.29 5.52
C GLY A 50 -0.14 3.64 4.23
N VAL A 51 0.53 3.57 3.07
CA VAL A 51 -0.09 3.82 1.76
C VAL A 51 -1.03 2.66 1.42
N LEU A 52 -2.19 2.98 0.86
CA LEU A 52 -3.19 1.98 0.47
C LEU A 52 -2.65 1.01 -0.60
N PRO A 53 -2.94 -0.30 -0.49
CA PRO A 53 -2.49 -1.29 -1.47
C PRO A 53 -2.79 -0.94 -2.93
N ALA A 54 -3.99 -0.46 -3.23
CA ALA A 54 -4.36 -0.08 -4.60
C ALA A 54 -3.48 1.05 -5.19
N VAL A 55 -3.04 1.99 -4.34
CA VAL A 55 -2.15 3.08 -4.75
C VAL A 55 -0.74 2.54 -5.00
N VAL A 56 -0.24 1.68 -4.11
CA VAL A 56 1.06 1.02 -4.29
C VAL A 56 1.08 0.19 -5.58
N MET A 57 0.01 -0.57 -5.85
CA MET A 57 -0.15 -1.32 -7.09
C MET A 57 -0.09 -0.43 -8.33
N SER A 58 -0.85 0.66 -8.34
CA SER A 58 -0.87 1.62 -9.44
C SER A 58 0.51 2.23 -9.70
N PHE A 59 1.21 2.69 -8.66
CA PHE A 59 2.50 3.35 -8.80
C PHE A 59 3.63 2.39 -9.16
N GLY A 60 3.59 1.16 -8.64
CA GLY A 60 4.62 0.16 -8.95
C GLY A 60 4.32 -0.71 -10.16
N GLY A 61 3.20 -0.49 -10.85
CA GLY A 61 2.80 -1.26 -12.02
C GLY A 61 2.51 -2.74 -11.72
N TRP A 62 1.89 -3.03 -10.58
CA TRP A 62 1.32 -4.36 -10.33
C TRP A 62 -0.09 -4.44 -10.92
N GLU A 63 -0.34 -5.45 -11.74
CA GLU A 63 -1.63 -5.66 -12.39
C GLU A 63 -2.42 -6.81 -11.76
N ASP A 64 -1.72 -7.78 -11.13
CA ASP A 64 -2.33 -8.94 -10.49
C ASP A 64 -2.51 -8.71 -8.99
N TRP A 65 -3.76 -8.55 -8.57
CA TRP A 65 -4.14 -8.39 -7.17
C TRP A 65 -3.87 -9.63 -6.33
N GLU A 66 -4.13 -10.82 -6.86
CA GLU A 66 -3.99 -12.07 -6.09
C GLU A 66 -2.52 -12.31 -5.75
N THR A 67 -1.66 -12.23 -6.77
CA THR A 67 -0.20 -12.30 -6.58
C THR A 67 0.30 -11.20 -5.64
N PHE A 68 -0.18 -9.96 -5.78
CA PHE A 68 0.23 -8.86 -4.89
C PHE A 68 -0.18 -9.10 -3.44
N ARG A 69 -1.44 -9.48 -3.21
CA ARG A 69 -1.98 -9.76 -1.88
C ARG A 69 -1.16 -10.85 -1.20
N ASP A 70 -0.89 -11.95 -1.89
CA ASP A 70 -0.21 -13.10 -1.30
C ASP A 70 1.25 -12.77 -0.93
N HIS A 71 1.89 -11.86 -1.67
CA HIS A 71 3.28 -11.45 -1.39
C HIS A 71 3.44 -10.33 -0.34
N TYR A 72 2.45 -9.45 -0.15
CA TYR A 72 2.61 -8.27 0.70
C TYR A 72 1.56 -8.11 1.80
N LEU A 73 0.39 -8.72 1.64
CA LEU A 73 -0.79 -8.54 2.47
C LEU A 73 -1.29 -9.86 3.05
N GLY A 74 -0.39 -10.78 3.41
CA GLY A 74 -0.73 -12.05 4.09
C GLY A 74 -1.44 -11.84 5.43
N GLU A 75 -1.02 -12.52 6.50
CA GLU A 75 -1.56 -12.15 7.82
C GLU A 75 -1.14 -10.72 8.16
N MET A 76 -2.10 -9.81 8.13
CA MET A 76 -1.92 -8.38 8.37
C MET A 76 -1.14 -8.20 9.68
N SER A 77 0.04 -7.58 9.62
CA SER A 77 0.84 -7.30 10.82
C SER A 77 -0.03 -6.55 11.84
N PRO A 78 0.00 -6.90 13.14
CA PRO A 78 -0.81 -6.25 14.18
C PRO A 78 -0.70 -4.71 14.16
N ALA A 79 0.48 -4.18 13.84
CA ALA A 79 0.71 -2.74 13.72
C ALA A 79 -0.03 -2.10 12.53
N ALA A 80 -0.18 -2.81 11.41
CA ALA A 80 -0.96 -2.35 10.27
C ALA A 80 -2.45 -2.36 10.58
N ALA A 81 -2.94 -3.40 11.26
CA ALA A 81 -4.33 -3.49 11.69
C ALA A 81 -4.70 -2.37 12.68
N GLU A 82 -3.82 -2.05 13.64
CA GLU A 82 -4.06 -0.98 14.61
C GLU A 82 -4.13 0.40 13.95
N ARG A 83 -3.22 0.70 13.02
CA ARG A 83 -3.27 1.96 12.24
C ARG A 83 -4.54 2.10 11.41
N GLU A 84 -5.05 1.02 10.82
CA GLU A 84 -6.32 1.08 10.10
C GLU A 84 -7.51 1.24 11.04
N ARG A 85 -7.45 0.68 12.26
CA ARG A 85 -8.47 0.91 13.31
C ARG A 85 -8.51 2.37 13.77
N GLU A 86 -7.35 3.01 13.93
CA GLU A 86 -7.26 4.42 14.32
C GLU A 86 -7.97 5.37 13.34
N LYS A 87 -8.06 4.99 12.05
CA LYS A 87 -8.75 5.77 11.02
C LYS A 87 -10.28 5.72 11.16
N ILE A 88 -10.84 4.72 11.86
CA ILE A 88 -12.28 4.56 12.05
C ILE A 88 -12.71 5.35 13.29
N SER A 89 -12.93 6.66 13.10
CA SER A 89 -13.30 7.60 14.19
C SER A 89 -14.60 7.24 14.92
N TYR A 90 -15.51 6.48 14.30
CA TYR A 90 -16.84 6.20 14.85
C TYR A 90 -16.89 5.06 15.90
N ILE A 91 -15.87 4.20 15.98
CA ILE A 91 -15.85 3.06 16.93
C ILE A 91 -15.18 3.44 18.27
N SER A 92 -14.42 4.55 18.31
CA SER A 92 -13.88 5.13 19.53
C SER A 92 -14.96 5.91 20.28
N GLY A 93 -15.86 5.19 20.94
CA GLY A 93 -16.96 5.76 21.70
C GLY A 93 -16.50 6.69 22.82
N SER A 94 -16.52 7.99 22.56
CA SER A 94 -17.00 8.97 23.54
C SER A 94 -18.39 9.40 23.10
N SER A 95 -19.39 8.58 23.42
CA SER A 95 -20.79 9.04 23.45
C SER A 95 -20.92 10.07 24.57
N LYS A 96 -20.52 11.31 24.31
CA LYS A 96 -21.19 12.45 24.93
C LYS A 96 -22.49 12.59 24.15
N SER A 97 -23.55 12.08 24.76
CA SER A 97 -24.92 12.34 24.36
C SER A 97 -25.16 13.85 24.44
N GLU A 98 -24.84 14.56 23.37
CA GLU A 98 -25.36 15.89 23.14
C GLU A 98 -26.62 15.69 22.31
N THR A 99 -27.76 15.95 22.94
CA THR A 99 -29.09 15.91 22.33
C THR A 99 -29.19 17.04 21.30
N ASP A 100 -28.58 16.86 20.13
CA ASP A 100 -28.76 17.80 19.02
C ASP A 100 -30.06 17.47 18.31
N SER A 101 -31.07 18.31 18.56
CA SER A 101 -32.38 18.25 17.92
C SER A 101 -32.29 18.87 16.52
N GLY A 102 -31.48 18.28 15.65
CA GLY A 102 -31.38 18.65 14.24
C GLY A 102 -32.49 18.02 13.40
N PRO A 103 -32.91 18.64 12.28
CA PRO A 103 -34.00 18.13 11.46
C PRO A 103 -33.61 16.78 10.85
N VAL A 104 -34.41 15.76 11.17
CA VAL A 104 -34.32 14.44 10.57
C VAL A 104 -34.51 14.57 9.06
N PHE A 105 -33.52 14.14 8.29
CA PHE A 105 -33.65 14.07 6.84
C PHE A 105 -34.61 12.93 6.50
N GLU A 106 -35.84 13.28 6.14
CA GLU A 106 -36.82 12.35 5.57
C GLU A 106 -36.69 12.37 4.04
N PRO A 107 -36.18 11.31 3.40
CA PRO A 107 -36.14 11.23 1.94
C PRO A 107 -37.57 11.18 1.40
N THR A 108 -38.01 12.26 0.77
CA THR A 108 -39.30 12.28 0.07
C THR A 108 -39.18 11.46 -1.21
N VAL A 109 -39.58 10.19 -1.15
CA VAL A 109 -39.80 9.39 -2.35
C VAL A 109 -41.05 9.92 -3.04
N GLN A 110 -40.88 10.70 -4.11
CA GLN A 110 -41.98 11.04 -5.00
C GLN A 110 -42.33 9.82 -5.85
N THR A 111 -43.31 9.04 -5.39
CA THR A 111 -43.93 8.02 -6.22
C THR A 111 -44.85 8.72 -7.23
N GLN A 112 -44.37 8.96 -8.45
CA GLN A 112 -45.27 9.27 -9.56
C GLN A 112 -46.13 8.04 -9.85
N SER A 113 -47.41 8.12 -9.49
CA SER A 113 -48.42 7.13 -9.85
C SER A 113 -48.79 7.28 -11.32
N PRO A 114 -48.75 6.22 -12.15
CA PRO A 114 -49.18 6.28 -13.53
C PRO A 114 -50.68 6.03 -13.59
N TYR A 115 -51.46 7.11 -13.67
CA TYR A 115 -52.82 7.08 -14.20
C TYR A 115 -52.99 8.22 -15.20
#